data_AF-A0A067SRU5-F1
#
_entry.id   AF-A0A067SRU5-F1
#
_cell.length_a   1.000
_cell.length_b   1.000
_cell.length_c   1.000
_cell.angle_alpha   90.00
_cell.angle_beta   90.00
_cell.angle_gamma   90.00
#
_symmetry.space_group_name_H-M   'P 1'
#
loop_
_entity.id
_entity.type
_entity.pdbx_description
1 polymer ?
#
loop_
_entity_poly.entity_id
_entity_poly.type
_entity_poly.pdbx_seq_one_letter_code
_entity_poly.pdbx_strand_id
1 'polypeptide(L)'
;MSDSTRFIIIDNTDPNIHYAGSWFEPDTSSFHDKGDNGPPWNSTLHGVNANATLSYNFTGTAVVAYGTFDRRSVRANGEPDPSWNCLVDGVAIRGTTISANGDTEHNELLCGVNSLSDGLHTIVLQATVTNSSSSFWFDDFHYLPSTSVQLDNATIIVDNTDPEIQFGN
;
A
#
# COMPACT_ATOMS: atom_id res chain seq x y z
N MET A 1 -7.04 22.07 -11.14
CA MET A 1 -7.55 20.84 -10.51
C MET A 1 -6.90 20.81 -9.15
N SER A 2 -7.69 20.83 -8.07
CA SER A 2 -7.15 20.63 -6.72
C SER A 2 -6.90 19.14 -6.58
N ASP A 3 -5.65 18.69 -6.45
CA ASP A 3 -5.42 17.38 -5.86
C ASP A 3 -6.02 17.44 -4.44
N SER A 4 -6.79 16.42 -4.07
CA SER A 4 -7.25 16.31 -2.69
C SER A 4 -6.06 15.99 -1.82
N THR A 5 -5.84 16.78 -0.77
CA THR A 5 -4.77 16.61 0.21
C THR A 5 -5.18 15.74 1.40
N ARG A 6 -6.40 15.18 1.37
CA ARG A 6 -6.99 14.40 2.47
C ARG A 6 -7.35 13.00 2.00
N PHE A 7 -6.72 12.00 2.61
CA PHE A 7 -6.96 10.59 2.35
C PHE A 7 -7.32 9.88 3.65
N ILE A 8 -8.20 8.88 3.57
CA ILE A 8 -8.37 7.91 4.66
C ILE A 8 -7.24 6.88 4.52
N ILE A 9 -6.55 6.61 5.63
CA ILE A 9 -5.57 5.52 5.74
C ILE A 9 -6.21 4.30 6.40
N ILE A 10 -5.98 3.13 5.81
CA ILE A 10 -6.42 1.82 6.29
C ILE A 10 -5.18 0.98 6.52
N ASP A 11 -4.92 0.70 7.80
CA ASP A 11 -3.80 -0.11 8.28
C ASP A 11 -3.92 -1.57 7.84
N ASN A 12 -2.80 -2.27 7.62
CA ASN A 12 -2.80 -3.69 7.24
C ASN A 12 -3.47 -4.60 8.26
N THR A 13 -3.69 -4.17 9.50
CA THR A 13 -4.42 -4.94 10.53
C THR A 13 -5.93 -4.68 10.54
N ASP A 14 -6.44 -3.82 9.63
CA ASP A 14 -7.88 -3.56 9.54
C ASP A 14 -8.66 -4.87 9.23
N PRO A 15 -9.68 -5.21 10.04
CA PRO A 15 -10.39 -6.48 9.91
C PRO A 15 -11.24 -6.60 8.64
N ASN A 16 -11.45 -5.50 7.90
CA ASN A 16 -12.15 -5.49 6.62
C ASN A 16 -11.22 -5.78 5.43
N ILE A 17 -9.91 -5.88 5.65
CA ILE A 17 -8.99 -6.39 4.63
C ILE A 17 -9.09 -7.92 4.61
N HIS A 18 -9.42 -8.44 3.44
CA HIS A 18 -9.52 -9.89 3.23
C HIS A 18 -8.21 -10.43 2.69
N TYR A 19 -7.49 -11.16 3.53
CA TYR A 19 -6.26 -11.85 3.18
C TYR A 19 -6.55 -13.30 2.75
N ALA A 20 -6.06 -13.69 1.57
CA ALA A 20 -6.11 -15.07 1.09
C ALA A 20 -4.69 -15.56 0.75
N GLY A 21 -4.27 -16.64 1.41
CA GLY A 21 -2.89 -17.13 1.38
C GLY A 21 -2.32 -17.26 2.79
N SER A 22 -1.04 -17.63 2.90
CA SER A 22 -0.35 -17.80 4.18
C SER A 22 0.33 -16.50 4.62
N TRP A 23 -0.48 -15.46 4.84
CA TRP A 23 0.00 -14.17 5.34
C TRP A 23 0.45 -14.29 6.79
N PHE A 24 1.43 -13.48 7.18
CA PHE A 24 1.97 -13.45 8.53
C PHE A 24 2.37 -12.03 8.92
N GLU A 25 2.40 -11.74 10.22
CA GLU A 25 2.87 -10.46 10.76
C GLU A 25 4.30 -10.65 11.29
N PRO A 26 5.30 -9.91 10.79
CA PRO A 26 6.65 -9.96 11.31
C PRO A 26 6.80 -9.06 12.54
N ASP A 27 7.94 -9.20 13.23
CA ASP A 27 8.42 -8.16 14.15
C ASP A 27 8.96 -6.97 13.33
N THR A 28 8.33 -5.80 13.46
CA THR A 28 8.68 -4.61 12.68
C THR A 28 9.93 -3.89 13.18
N SER A 29 10.49 -4.24 14.35
CA SER A 29 11.66 -3.55 14.91
C SER A 29 12.87 -3.55 13.98
N SER A 30 13.03 -4.62 13.19
CA SER A 30 14.11 -4.75 12.19
C SER A 30 13.97 -3.82 10.97
N PHE A 31 12.80 -3.20 10.83
CA PHE A 31 12.42 -2.33 9.72
C PHE A 31 12.45 -0.84 10.10
N HIS A 32 12.48 -0.50 11.39
CA HIS A 32 12.39 0.90 11.85
C HIS A 32 13.56 1.79 11.40
N ASP A 33 14.74 1.21 11.19
CA ASP A 33 15.97 1.91 10.76
C ASP A 33 16.31 1.64 9.28
N LYS A 34 15.34 1.22 8.46
CA LYS A 34 15.55 0.91 7.05
C LYS A 34 14.94 2.01 6.17
N GLY A 35 15.58 2.28 5.04
CA GLY A 35 15.11 3.25 4.05
C GLY A 35 15.07 4.71 4.52
N ASP A 36 14.63 5.59 3.63
CA ASP A 36 14.58 7.05 3.87
C ASP A 36 13.15 7.58 4.12
N ASN A 37 12.12 6.74 3.92
CA ASN A 37 10.71 7.16 3.97
C ASN A 37 10.03 6.92 5.32
N GLY A 38 10.79 6.60 6.37
CA GLY A 38 10.29 6.31 7.71
C GLY A 38 9.89 4.85 7.94
N PRO A 39 9.48 4.49 9.17
CA PRO A 39 9.12 3.13 9.52
C PRO A 39 7.76 2.72 8.93
N PRO A 40 7.41 1.41 8.97
CA PRO A 40 6.07 0.94 8.67
C PRO A 40 5.01 1.68 9.50
N TRP A 41 3.87 1.97 8.87
CA TRP A 41 2.79 2.67 9.54
C TRP A 41 2.31 1.88 10.77
N ASN A 42 2.04 2.59 11.87
CA ASN A 42 1.61 2.00 13.14
C ASN A 42 2.49 0.85 13.70
N SER A 43 3.72 0.71 13.19
CA SER A 43 4.60 -0.43 13.50
C SER A 43 3.95 -1.80 13.22
N THR A 44 3.18 -1.90 12.15
CA THR A 44 2.59 -3.15 11.66
C THR A 44 3.03 -3.41 10.22
N LEU A 45 3.01 -4.68 9.81
CA LEU A 45 3.31 -5.07 8.42
C LEU A 45 2.71 -6.45 8.16
N HIS A 46 2.26 -6.72 6.93
CA HIS A 46 1.76 -8.03 6.54
C HIS A 46 2.65 -8.63 5.45
N GLY A 47 3.27 -9.75 5.77
CA GLY A 47 4.21 -10.48 4.91
C GLY A 47 3.61 -11.72 4.28
N VAL A 48 4.13 -12.09 3.10
CA VAL A 48 3.89 -13.40 2.51
C VAL A 48 5.08 -13.88 1.69
N ASN A 49 5.40 -15.17 1.78
CA ASN A 49 6.54 -15.82 1.12
C ASN A 49 6.12 -16.80 0.00
N ALA A 50 4.86 -16.73 -0.42
CA ALA A 50 4.25 -17.52 -1.47
C ALA A 50 3.23 -16.67 -2.23
N ASN A 51 2.69 -17.19 -3.33
CA ASN A 51 1.61 -16.51 -4.04
C ASN A 51 0.40 -16.33 -3.13
N ALA A 52 -0.12 -15.11 -3.10
CA ALA A 52 -1.23 -14.74 -2.23
C ALA A 52 -1.96 -13.51 -2.77
N THR A 53 -3.12 -13.24 -2.21
CA THR A 53 -3.94 -12.09 -2.58
C THR A 53 -4.48 -11.40 -1.35
N LEU A 54 -4.68 -10.10 -1.43
CA LEU A 54 -5.49 -9.34 -0.47
C LEU A 54 -6.50 -8.47 -1.23
N SER A 55 -7.59 -8.12 -0.57
CA SER A 55 -8.60 -7.21 -1.14
C SER A 55 -9.26 -6.34 -0.09
N TYR A 56 -9.64 -5.14 -0.49
CA TYR A 56 -10.34 -4.18 0.35
C TYR A 56 -11.41 -3.42 -0.46
N ASN A 57 -12.55 -3.16 0.17
CA ASN A 57 -13.64 -2.39 -0.41
C ASN A 57 -13.60 -0.96 0.10
N PHE A 58 -13.64 0.01 -0.80
CA PHE A 58 -13.67 1.43 -0.46
C PHE A 58 -14.75 2.16 -1.27
N THR A 59 -15.26 3.26 -0.74
CA THR A 59 -16.18 4.14 -1.48
C THR A 59 -15.50 5.47 -1.71
N GLY A 60 -15.15 5.77 -2.97
CA GLY A 60 -14.31 6.91 -3.28
C GLY A 60 -13.92 7.05 -4.75
N THR A 61 -12.95 7.91 -5.02
CA THR A 61 -12.49 8.24 -6.39
C THR A 61 -11.01 7.94 -6.64
N ALA A 62 -10.27 7.57 -5.61
CA ALA A 62 -8.85 7.26 -5.69
C ALA A 62 -8.47 6.22 -4.64
N VAL A 63 -7.48 5.37 -4.94
CA VAL A 63 -6.87 4.43 -4.00
C VAL A 63 -5.40 4.24 -4.32
N VAL A 64 -4.58 4.10 -3.29
CA VAL A 64 -3.15 3.88 -3.33
C VAL A 64 -2.79 2.81 -2.32
N ALA A 65 -1.88 1.91 -2.67
CA ALA A 65 -1.37 0.86 -1.80
C ALA A 65 0.11 1.09 -1.51
N TYR A 66 0.50 0.97 -0.25
CA TYR A 66 1.87 1.11 0.21
C TYR A 66 2.39 -0.19 0.85
N GLY A 67 3.70 -0.32 0.83
CA GLY A 67 4.35 -1.49 1.41
C GLY A 67 5.85 -1.32 1.57
N THR A 68 6.49 -2.45 1.85
CA THR A 68 7.94 -2.55 2.01
C THR A 68 8.51 -3.41 0.90
N PHE A 69 9.65 -3.00 0.34
CA PHE A 69 10.30 -3.79 -0.70
C PHE A 69 11.81 -3.92 -0.48
N ASP A 70 12.33 -5.15 -0.48
CA ASP A 70 13.77 -5.40 -0.57
C ASP A 70 14.22 -5.38 -2.02
N ARG A 71 14.85 -4.27 -2.45
CA ARG A 71 15.31 -4.05 -3.82
C ARG A 71 16.44 -4.98 -4.27
N ARG A 72 17.03 -5.75 -3.36
CA ARG A 72 18.09 -6.75 -3.67
C ARG A 72 17.52 -8.11 -4.02
N SER A 73 16.25 -8.33 -3.74
CA SER A 73 15.61 -9.61 -3.96
C SER A 73 15.18 -9.73 -5.43
N VAL A 74 15.95 -10.50 -6.19
CA VAL A 74 15.75 -10.71 -7.63
C VAL A 74 15.76 -12.19 -7.98
N ARG A 75 15.03 -12.51 -9.05
CA ARG A 75 15.02 -13.81 -9.70
C ARG A 75 16.32 -14.04 -10.46
N ALA A 76 16.58 -15.29 -10.85
CA ALA A 76 17.76 -15.67 -11.64
C ALA A 76 17.84 -14.97 -13.02
N ASN A 77 16.71 -14.52 -13.57
CA ASN A 77 16.64 -13.75 -14.81
C ASN A 77 16.83 -12.23 -14.62
N GLY A 78 17.06 -11.77 -13.38
CA GLY A 78 17.25 -10.36 -13.04
C GLY A 78 15.95 -9.57 -12.79
N GLU A 79 14.78 -10.20 -12.87
CA GLU A 79 13.51 -9.55 -12.51
C GLU A 79 13.35 -9.45 -10.99
N PRO A 80 12.65 -8.42 -10.48
CA PRO A 80 12.34 -8.33 -9.05
C PRO A 80 11.54 -9.56 -8.55
N ASP A 81 11.87 -10.03 -7.35
CA ASP A 81 11.09 -11.02 -6.61
C ASP A 81 10.99 -10.56 -5.15
N PRO A 82 9.81 -10.28 -4.60
CA PRO A 82 8.49 -10.56 -5.14
C PRO A 82 8.06 -9.61 -6.28
N SER A 83 7.01 -9.99 -6.99
CA SER A 83 6.28 -9.10 -7.90
C SER A 83 4.80 -9.07 -7.53
N TRP A 84 4.06 -8.06 -8.00
CA TRP A 84 2.63 -7.94 -7.71
C TRP A 84 1.86 -7.33 -8.87
N ASN A 85 0.55 -7.60 -8.89
CA ASN A 85 -0.42 -6.90 -9.72
C ASN A 85 -1.48 -6.27 -8.83
N CYS A 86 -1.96 -5.09 -9.22
CA CYS A 86 -3.11 -4.46 -8.58
C CYS A 86 -4.26 -4.35 -9.56
N LEU A 87 -5.47 -4.61 -9.08
CA LEU A 87 -6.69 -4.47 -9.83
C LEU A 87 -7.67 -3.61 -9.04
N VAL A 88 -8.40 -2.74 -9.72
CA VAL A 88 -9.59 -2.08 -9.18
C VAL A 88 -10.77 -2.55 -10.01
N ASP A 89 -11.77 -3.13 -9.34
CA ASP A 89 -12.96 -3.72 -9.98
C ASP A 89 -12.63 -4.75 -11.09
N GLY A 90 -11.55 -5.50 -10.88
CA GLY A 90 -11.06 -6.50 -11.83
C GLY A 90 -10.27 -5.92 -13.01
N VAL A 91 -10.06 -4.60 -13.08
CA VAL A 91 -9.23 -3.94 -14.09
C VAL A 91 -7.84 -3.67 -13.53
N ALA A 92 -6.82 -4.14 -14.23
CA ALA A 92 -5.43 -3.91 -13.83
C ALA A 92 -5.10 -2.41 -13.84
N ILE A 93 -4.55 -1.92 -12.72
CA ILE A 93 -4.06 -0.54 -12.58
C ILE A 93 -2.54 -0.52 -12.63
N ARG A 94 -1.97 0.67 -12.87
CA ARG A 94 -0.52 0.83 -12.96
C ARG A 94 0.13 0.57 -11.60
N GLY A 95 0.98 -0.45 -11.55
CA GLY A 95 1.91 -0.67 -10.43
C GLY A 95 3.20 0.14 -10.60
N THR A 96 3.95 0.24 -9.51
CA THR A 96 5.30 0.80 -9.53
C THR A 96 6.27 -0.21 -10.12
N THR A 97 7.17 0.27 -10.99
CA THR A 97 8.31 -0.52 -11.43
C THR A 97 9.44 -0.31 -10.44
N ILE A 98 9.82 -1.35 -9.71
CA ILE A 98 10.96 -1.27 -8.80
C ILE A 98 12.23 -1.70 -9.54
N SER A 99 13.29 -0.91 -9.37
CA SER A 99 14.60 -1.26 -9.88
C SER A 99 15.32 -2.19 -8.91
N ALA A 100 15.95 -3.22 -9.46
CA ALA A 100 16.67 -4.29 -8.77
C ALA A 100 18.02 -3.86 -8.14
N ASN A 101 18.09 -2.63 -7.64
CA ASN A 101 19.31 -2.00 -7.14
C ASN A 101 18.97 -1.00 -6.04
N GLY A 102 19.11 -1.44 -4.79
CA GLY A 102 18.92 -0.57 -3.63
C GLY A 102 18.83 -1.38 -2.35
N ASP A 103 18.69 -0.70 -1.22
CA ASP A 103 18.38 -1.33 0.05
C ASP A 103 16.86 -1.56 0.19
N THR A 104 16.47 -2.13 1.33
CA THR A 104 15.06 -2.25 1.70
C THR A 104 14.49 -0.86 1.98
N GLU A 105 13.40 -0.53 1.29
CA GLU A 105 12.68 0.74 1.46
C GLU A 105 11.27 0.50 2.00
N HIS A 106 10.82 1.44 2.81
CA HIS A 106 9.49 1.48 3.43
C HIS A 106 8.61 2.56 2.79
N ASN A 107 7.31 2.50 3.08
CA ASN A 107 6.32 3.46 2.59
C ASN A 107 6.43 3.66 1.08
N GLU A 108 6.72 2.57 0.37
CA GLU A 108 6.90 2.55 -1.07
C GLU A 108 5.56 2.36 -1.76
N LEU A 109 5.33 3.16 -2.80
CA LEU A 109 4.15 3.02 -3.63
C LEU A 109 4.17 1.66 -4.32
N LEU A 110 3.20 0.80 -4.04
CA LEU A 110 3.01 -0.46 -4.75
C LEU A 110 2.22 -0.22 -6.04
N CYS A 111 1.11 0.51 -5.93
CA CYS A 111 0.22 0.85 -7.04
C CYS A 111 -0.78 1.92 -6.63
N GLY A 112 -1.39 2.60 -7.60
CA GLY A 112 -2.45 3.54 -7.31
C GLY A 112 -3.19 4.04 -8.54
N VAL A 113 -4.37 4.59 -8.30
CA VAL A 113 -5.22 5.24 -9.29
C VAL A 113 -5.97 6.41 -8.64
N ASN A 114 -6.08 7.53 -9.35
CA ASN A 114 -6.63 8.78 -8.81
C ASN A 114 -7.80 9.35 -9.64
N SER A 115 -8.37 8.55 -10.52
CA SER A 115 -9.36 8.98 -11.52
C SER A 115 -10.52 7.98 -11.69
N LEU A 116 -10.94 7.35 -10.59
CA LEU A 116 -12.12 6.49 -10.56
C LEU A 116 -13.40 7.33 -10.56
N SER A 117 -14.47 6.79 -11.13
CA SER A 117 -15.81 7.34 -10.94
C SER A 117 -16.19 7.26 -9.46
N ASP A 118 -16.83 8.26 -8.89
CA ASP A 118 -17.26 8.19 -7.49
C ASP A 118 -18.22 7.01 -7.24
N GLY A 119 -17.88 6.13 -6.30
CA GLY A 119 -18.69 4.95 -5.99
C GLY A 119 -17.97 3.91 -5.16
N LEU A 120 -18.62 2.76 -4.98
CA LEU A 120 -18.05 1.59 -4.33
C LEU A 120 -17.10 0.87 -5.30
N HIS A 121 -15.89 0.59 -4.82
CA HIS A 121 -14.83 -0.09 -5.54
C HIS A 121 -14.20 -1.19 -4.70
N THR A 122 -13.61 -2.17 -5.37
CA THR A 122 -12.77 -3.20 -4.75
C THR A 122 -11.36 -3.11 -5.30
N ILE A 123 -10.38 -2.83 -4.44
CA ILE A 123 -8.97 -3.03 -4.77
C ILE A 123 -8.56 -4.45 -4.44
N VAL A 124 -7.82 -5.09 -5.35
CA VAL A 124 -7.23 -6.42 -5.17
C VAL A 124 -5.74 -6.32 -5.47
N LEU A 125 -4.92 -6.80 -4.55
CA LEU A 125 -3.49 -6.96 -4.75
C LEU A 125 -3.16 -8.45 -4.84
N GLN A 126 -2.41 -8.83 -5.87
CA GLN A 126 -1.98 -10.20 -6.13
C GLN A 126 -0.46 -10.27 -6.04
N ALA A 127 0.05 -10.83 -4.94
CA ALA A 127 1.48 -11.04 -4.74
C ALA A 127 1.92 -12.35 -5.41
N THR A 128 3.03 -12.29 -6.14
CA THR A 128 3.71 -13.43 -6.72
C THR A 128 5.11 -13.53 -6.13
N VAL A 129 5.37 -14.61 -5.41
CA VAL A 129 6.66 -14.87 -4.74
C VAL A 129 7.21 -16.17 -5.29
N THR A 130 8.34 -16.12 -5.99
CA THR A 130 8.96 -17.33 -6.57
C THR A 130 10.07 -17.92 -5.71
N ASN A 131 10.73 -17.09 -4.92
CA ASN A 131 11.72 -17.49 -3.93
C ASN A 131 11.14 -17.39 -2.52
N SER A 132 11.01 -18.52 -1.84
CA SER A 132 10.46 -18.58 -0.47
C SER A 132 11.34 -17.92 0.59
N SER A 133 12.60 -17.56 0.27
CA SER A 133 13.43 -16.73 1.15
C SER A 133 13.11 -15.23 1.02
N SER A 134 12.30 -14.86 0.04
CA SER A 134 11.86 -13.49 -0.21
C SER A 134 10.45 -13.32 0.34
N SER A 135 10.06 -12.08 0.62
CA SER A 135 8.73 -11.78 1.13
C SER A 135 8.18 -10.53 0.50
N PHE A 136 6.90 -10.60 0.12
CA PHE A 136 6.10 -9.44 -0.24
C PHE A 136 5.52 -8.85 1.03
N TRP A 137 5.61 -7.54 1.17
CA TRP A 137 5.17 -6.83 2.37
C TRP A 137 4.17 -5.73 2.01
N PHE A 138 3.01 -5.80 2.64
CA PHE A 138 1.95 -4.80 2.57
C PHE A 138 1.82 -4.06 3.90
N ASP A 139 1.59 -2.76 3.84
CA ASP A 139 1.52 -1.87 5.01
C ASP A 139 0.16 -1.18 5.14
N ASP A 140 -0.27 -0.45 4.12
CA ASP A 140 -1.52 0.31 4.20
C ASP A 140 -2.16 0.60 2.83
N PHE A 141 -3.44 0.99 2.89
CA PHE A 141 -4.13 1.65 1.79
C PHE A 141 -4.47 3.09 2.14
N HIS A 142 -4.29 3.98 1.17
CA HIS A 142 -4.85 5.34 1.20
C HIS A 142 -5.96 5.46 0.16
N TYR A 143 -7.12 6.00 0.52
CA TYR A 143 -8.16 6.28 -0.46
C TYR A 143 -8.82 7.65 -0.26
N LEU A 144 -9.28 8.25 -1.36
CA LEU A 144 -10.02 9.50 -1.35
C LEU A 144 -11.52 9.17 -1.22
N PRO A 145 -12.15 9.40 -0.05
CA PRO A 145 -13.53 9.00 0.18
C PRO A 145 -14.55 9.80 -0.61
N SER A 146 -15.67 9.16 -0.97
CA SER A 146 -16.88 9.85 -1.41
C SER A 146 -17.44 10.73 -0.30
N THR A 147 -18.20 11.78 -0.65
CA THR A 147 -18.81 12.69 0.35
C THR A 147 -19.81 12.01 1.29
N SER A 148 -20.27 10.80 0.94
CA SER A 148 -21.18 9.99 1.77
C SER A 148 -20.47 9.14 2.83
N VAL A 149 -19.15 8.99 2.78
CA VAL A 149 -18.39 8.22 3.76
C VAL A 149 -18.36 8.97 5.09
N GLN A 150 -18.73 8.29 6.18
CA GLN A 150 -18.62 8.85 7.52
C GLN A 150 -17.16 8.88 7.97
N LEU A 151 -16.73 10.03 8.48
CA LEU A 151 -15.33 10.26 8.87
C LEU A 151 -15.11 10.22 10.38
N ASP A 152 -16.16 10.07 11.19
CA ASP A 152 -16.11 10.22 12.65
C ASP A 152 -15.09 9.30 13.35
N ASN A 153 -14.83 8.12 12.75
CA ASN A 153 -13.87 7.13 13.27
C ASN A 153 -12.76 6.79 12.26
N ALA A 154 -12.58 7.61 11.22
CA ALA A 154 -11.55 7.39 10.20
C ALA A 154 -10.24 8.08 10.62
N THR A 155 -9.11 7.40 10.40
CA THR A 155 -7.81 8.07 10.42
C THR A 155 -7.60 8.76 9.08
N ILE A 156 -7.35 10.07 9.11
CA ILE A 156 -7.18 10.89 7.90
C ILE A 156 -5.74 11.38 7.85
N ILE A 157 -5.08 11.13 6.73
CA ILE A 157 -3.83 11.78 6.36
C ILE A 157 -4.18 13.13 5.73
N VAL A 158 -3.57 14.17 6.27
CA VAL A 158 -3.65 15.53 5.73
C VAL A 158 -2.25 15.93 5.31
N ASP A 159 -2.06 16.10 4.00
CA ASP A 159 -0.78 16.50 3.42
C ASP A 159 -0.39 17.92 3.85
N ASN A 160 0.91 18.21 3.96
CA ASN A 160 1.40 19.52 4.40
C ASN A 160 1.08 20.67 3.43
N THR A 161 0.65 20.36 2.21
CA THR A 161 0.14 21.31 1.22
C THR A 161 -1.36 21.59 1.33
N ASP A 162 -2.05 20.98 2.30
CA ASP A 162 -3.47 21.25 2.54
C ASP A 162 -3.69 22.74 2.87
N PRO A 163 -4.60 23.43 2.17
CA PRO A 163 -4.79 24.87 2.32
C PRO A 163 -5.33 25.28 3.70
N GLU A 164 -5.88 24.35 4.48
CA GLU A 164 -6.29 24.61 5.87
C GLU A 164 -5.14 24.46 6.87
N ILE A 165 -4.00 23.88 6.47
CA ILE A 165 -2.78 23.87 7.29
C ILE A 165 -2.08 25.22 7.17
N GLN A 166 -1.93 25.91 8.31
CA GLN A 166 -1.21 27.18 8.41
C GLN A 166 0.03 26.99 9.27
N PHE A 167 1.19 27.28 8.70
CA PHE A 167 2.46 27.32 9.45
C PHE A 167 2.62 28.69 10.09
N GLY A 168 2.95 28.70 11.39
CA GLY A 168 3.28 29.94 12.10
C GLY A 168 4.57 30.56 11.56
N ASN A 169 4.63 31.89 11.56
CA ASN A 169 5.87 32.65 11.31
C ASN A 169 6.77 32.65 12.54
#